data_AF-A0A226GVJ0-F1
#
_entry.id   AF-A0A226GVJ0-F1
#
_cell.length_a   1.000
_cell.length_b   1.000
_cell.length_c   1.000
_cell.angle_alpha   90.00
_cell.angle_beta   90.00
_cell.angle_gamma   90.00
#
_symmetry.space_group_name_H-M   'P 1'
#
loop_
_entity.id
_entity.type
_entity.pdbx_description
1 polymer ?
#
loop_
_entity_poly.entity_id
_entity_poly.type
_entity_poly.pdbx_seq_one_letter_code
_entity_poly.pdbx_strand_id
1 'polypeptide(L)'
;MNKIVLLLLMFVVFISCKTSKESGYTDTAFKQYLIDTNKMDKDSAINDSYYNKYYSKYLDYKTKKDVTSNPYLRENQVYTYLKNNRNNYIFSVFSDDGEFYTGTYAIDSDYLTTSENGIIKLKQLIKLTSLGFFEVENNNLKTTRHIRTRFKEWDESDRGYIKNDTIHFNTIYRSQKYGYKKKWLAKTHKTHFIHKYQPKLIATKIKDSRTGLDVFMVEGEFTANE
;
A
#
# COMPACT_ATOMS: atom_id res chain seq x y z
N MET A 1 -16.14 23.60 -53.00
CA MET A 1 -16.19 22.92 -51.69
C MET A 1 -17.38 21.97 -51.71
N ASN A 2 -17.14 20.64 -51.72
CA ASN A 2 -18.18 19.64 -51.98
C ASN A 2 -19.30 19.72 -50.94
N LYS A 3 -20.56 19.75 -51.39
CA LYS A 3 -21.76 19.75 -50.51
C LYS A 3 -21.74 18.59 -49.49
N ILE A 4 -21.10 17.49 -49.84
CA ILE A 4 -20.88 16.31 -48.98
C ILE A 4 -19.93 16.61 -47.82
N VAL A 5 -18.88 17.41 -48.04
CA VAL A 5 -17.90 17.78 -47.01
C VAL A 5 -18.53 18.74 -45.99
N LEU A 6 -19.40 19.65 -46.44
CA LEU A 6 -20.16 20.54 -45.55
C LEU A 6 -21.15 19.77 -44.66
N LEU A 7 -21.78 18.72 -45.20
CA LEU A 7 -22.71 17.85 -44.48
C LEU A 7 -21.99 16.99 -43.42
N LEU A 8 -20.82 16.46 -43.76
CA LEU A 8 -19.95 15.73 -42.83
C LEU A 8 -19.42 16.62 -41.69
N LEU A 9 -19.05 17.87 -42.00
CA LEU A 9 -18.63 18.83 -40.97
C LEU A 9 -19.78 19.20 -40.03
N MET A 10 -21.00 19.41 -40.53
CA MET A 10 -22.16 19.63 -39.66
C MET A 10 -22.46 18.44 -38.75
N PHE A 11 -22.33 17.20 -39.24
CA PHE A 11 -22.56 15.99 -38.44
C PHE A 11 -21.58 15.87 -37.26
N VAL A 12 -20.32 16.28 -37.43
CA VAL A 12 -19.30 16.28 -36.35
C VAL A 12 -19.61 17.31 -35.26
N VAL A 13 -20.25 18.44 -35.62
CA VAL A 13 -20.65 19.47 -34.63
C VAL A 13 -21.85 19.02 -33.81
N PHE A 14 -22.81 18.28 -34.39
CA PHE A 14 -23.97 17.74 -33.66
C PHE A 14 -23.64 16.56 -32.73
N ILE A 15 -22.59 15.76 -33.01
CA ILE A 15 -22.15 14.68 -32.11
C ILE A 15 -21.33 15.23 -30.91
N SER A 16 -20.78 16.44 -31.04
CA SER A 16 -19.93 17.06 -29.99
C SER A 16 -20.71 17.87 -28.95
N CYS A 17 -21.99 18.16 -29.18
CA CYS A 17 -22.88 18.70 -28.13
C CYS A 17 -23.48 17.57 -27.29
N LYS A 18 -22.63 16.81 -26.59
CA LYS A 18 -23.07 16.19 -25.34
C LYS A 18 -23.19 17.31 -24.32
N THR A 19 -24.42 17.71 -24.02
CA THR A 19 -24.73 18.36 -22.75
C THR A 19 -24.03 17.58 -21.65
N SER A 20 -23.04 18.19 -21.01
CA SER A 20 -22.47 17.66 -19.77
C SER A 20 -23.63 17.59 -18.79
N LYS A 21 -24.18 16.39 -18.58
CA LYS A 21 -25.00 16.13 -17.42
C LYS A 21 -24.18 16.56 -16.22
N GLU A 22 -24.71 17.48 -15.40
CA GLU A 22 -24.24 17.64 -14.04
C GLU A 22 -24.23 16.24 -13.43
N SER A 23 -23.04 15.72 -13.16
CA SER A 23 -22.88 14.46 -12.46
C SER A 23 -23.29 14.72 -11.02
N GLY A 24 -24.61 14.68 -10.75
CA GLY A 24 -25.12 14.61 -9.39
C GLY A 24 -24.40 13.47 -8.71
N TYR A 25 -23.60 13.81 -7.70
CA TYR A 25 -22.65 12.88 -7.11
C TYR A 25 -23.39 11.74 -6.40
N THR A 26 -23.27 10.52 -6.93
CA THR A 26 -23.99 9.32 -6.46
C THR A 26 -23.19 8.47 -5.47
N ASP A 27 -22.09 8.99 -4.88
CA ASP A 27 -21.24 8.20 -4.00
C ASP A 27 -21.92 7.98 -2.63
N THR A 28 -22.77 6.96 -2.60
CA THR A 28 -23.53 6.52 -1.43
C THR A 28 -22.60 6.16 -0.27
N ALA A 29 -21.40 5.65 -0.56
CA ALA A 29 -20.43 5.28 0.46
C ALA A 29 -19.78 6.52 1.10
N PHE A 30 -19.45 7.54 0.32
CA PHE A 30 -18.99 8.82 0.87
C PHE A 30 -20.07 9.50 1.72
N LYS A 31 -21.33 9.50 1.26
CA LYS A 31 -22.45 10.00 2.07
C LYS A 31 -22.54 9.27 3.41
N GLN A 32 -22.49 7.95 3.36
CA GLN A 32 -22.59 7.11 4.55
C GLN A 32 -21.46 7.41 5.52
N TYR A 33 -20.22 7.56 5.04
CA TYR A 33 -19.10 7.99 5.87
C TYR A 33 -19.36 9.33 6.58
N LEU A 34 -19.88 10.33 5.87
CA LEU A 34 -20.17 11.64 6.47
C LEU A 34 -21.23 11.53 7.58
N ILE A 35 -22.23 10.68 7.39
CA ILE A 35 -23.27 10.41 8.40
C ILE A 35 -22.67 9.67 9.59
N ASP A 36 -21.97 8.56 9.34
CA ASP A 36 -21.36 7.71 10.37
C ASP A 36 -20.34 8.47 11.23
N THR A 37 -19.72 9.52 10.68
CA THR A 37 -18.72 10.36 11.37
C THR A 37 -19.27 11.70 11.87
N ASN A 38 -20.60 11.84 11.93
CA ASN A 38 -21.32 13.04 12.40
C ASN A 38 -20.83 14.33 11.71
N LYS A 39 -20.53 14.25 10.41
CA LYS A 39 -20.18 15.41 9.57
C LYS A 39 -21.35 15.93 8.78
N MET A 40 -22.44 15.16 8.67
CA MET A 40 -23.61 15.48 7.86
C MET A 40 -24.85 14.77 8.42
N ASP A 41 -26.00 15.45 8.41
CA ASP A 41 -27.28 14.82 8.75
C ASP A 41 -27.73 13.86 7.65
N LYS A 42 -28.43 12.78 8.04
CA LYS A 42 -28.90 11.74 7.12
C LYS A 42 -29.73 12.28 5.95
N ASP A 43 -30.58 13.26 6.24
CA ASP A 43 -31.52 13.85 5.29
C ASP A 43 -30.91 14.97 4.43
N SER A 44 -29.69 15.40 4.73
CA SER A 44 -29.00 16.43 3.96
C SER A 44 -28.60 15.92 2.56
N ALA A 45 -28.49 16.84 1.59
CA ALA A 45 -27.95 16.58 0.26
C ALA A 45 -26.43 16.84 0.24
N ILE A 46 -25.66 15.98 -0.43
CA ILE A 46 -24.22 16.20 -0.61
C ILE A 46 -24.02 17.36 -1.59
N ASN A 47 -23.02 18.19 -1.32
CA ASN A 47 -22.57 19.25 -2.21
C ASN A 47 -21.03 19.26 -2.31
N ASP A 48 -20.48 20.11 -3.18
CA ASP A 48 -19.04 20.22 -3.44
C ASP A 48 -18.22 20.57 -2.18
N SER A 49 -18.80 21.32 -1.23
CA SER A 49 -18.11 21.69 0.02
C SER A 49 -17.75 20.46 0.85
N TYR A 50 -18.66 19.48 0.93
CA TYR A 50 -18.39 18.23 1.63
C TYR A 50 -17.27 17.44 0.96
N TYR A 51 -17.28 17.33 -0.38
CA TYR A 51 -16.22 16.66 -1.13
C TYR A 51 -14.87 17.32 -0.87
N ASN A 52 -14.76 18.62 -1.09
CA ASN A 52 -13.51 19.36 -0.91
C ASN A 52 -12.96 19.24 0.51
N LYS A 53 -13.83 19.20 1.52
CA LYS A 53 -13.41 19.20 2.93
C LYS A 53 -13.09 17.81 3.48
N TYR A 54 -13.78 16.77 3.01
CA TYR A 54 -13.79 15.47 3.69
C TYR A 54 -13.46 14.27 2.81
N TYR A 55 -13.39 14.42 1.48
CA TYR A 55 -13.18 13.27 0.61
C TYR A 55 -11.85 12.55 0.87
N SER A 56 -10.75 13.28 1.08
CA SER A 56 -9.47 12.64 1.44
C SER A 56 -9.55 11.86 2.76
N LYS A 57 -10.24 12.41 3.77
CA LYS A 57 -10.43 11.71 5.06
C LYS A 57 -11.30 10.46 4.91
N TYR A 58 -12.26 10.50 3.99
CA TYR A 58 -13.04 9.32 3.62
C TYR A 58 -12.17 8.24 2.98
N LEU A 59 -11.25 8.62 2.08
CA LEU A 59 -10.30 7.67 1.49
C LEU A 59 -9.43 7.04 2.58
N ASP A 60 -8.90 7.82 3.52
CA ASP A 60 -8.12 7.30 4.65
C ASP A 60 -8.95 6.34 5.53
N TYR A 61 -10.18 6.72 5.85
CA TYR A 61 -11.11 5.88 6.61
C TYR A 61 -11.40 4.57 5.90
N LYS A 62 -11.64 4.62 4.58
CA LYS A 62 -11.90 3.43 3.77
C LYS A 62 -10.69 2.51 3.75
N THR A 63 -9.50 3.05 3.48
CA THR A 63 -8.24 2.29 3.50
C THR A 63 -8.05 1.59 4.84
N LYS A 64 -8.23 2.32 5.96
CA LYS A 64 -8.12 1.74 7.29
C LYS A 64 -9.11 0.62 7.53
N LYS A 65 -10.37 0.81 7.11
CA LYS A 65 -11.41 -0.22 7.23
C LYS A 65 -11.06 -1.46 6.40
N ASP A 66 -10.59 -1.29 5.17
CA ASP A 66 -10.23 -2.40 4.28
C ASP A 66 -9.05 -3.19 4.87
N VAL A 67 -8.02 -2.52 5.37
CA VAL A 67 -6.84 -3.13 6.01
C VAL A 67 -7.22 -3.89 7.29
N THR A 68 -7.91 -3.22 8.23
CA THR A 68 -8.27 -3.78 9.55
C THR A 68 -9.36 -4.84 9.49
N SER A 69 -10.13 -4.90 8.39
CA SER A 69 -11.13 -5.96 8.19
C SER A 69 -10.53 -7.31 7.81
N ASN A 70 -9.25 -7.37 7.42
CA ASN A 70 -8.61 -8.62 7.06
C ASN A 70 -8.26 -9.44 8.32
N PRO A 71 -8.76 -10.69 8.48
CA PRO A 71 -8.54 -11.46 9.70
C PRO A 71 -7.13 -12.03 9.85
N TYR A 72 -6.32 -12.01 8.80
CA TYR A 72 -4.97 -12.60 8.77
C TYR A 72 -3.85 -11.56 8.65
N LEU A 73 -4.16 -10.32 8.31
CA LEU A 73 -3.19 -9.24 8.37
C LEU A 73 -3.14 -8.72 9.80
N ARG A 74 -1.93 -8.61 10.34
CA ARG A 74 -1.63 -7.98 11.62
C ARG A 74 -1.08 -6.59 11.30
N GLU A 75 -1.97 -5.61 11.21
CA GLU A 75 -1.60 -4.24 10.91
C GLU A 75 -0.72 -3.63 12.00
N ASN A 76 0.19 -2.75 11.62
CA ASN A 76 1.18 -2.14 12.53
C ASN A 76 2.05 -3.15 13.30
N GLN A 77 2.06 -4.42 12.88
CA GLN A 77 2.90 -5.48 13.44
C GLN A 77 4.04 -5.86 12.49
N VAL A 78 5.08 -6.49 13.05
CA VAL A 78 6.28 -6.83 12.30
C VAL A 78 6.18 -8.20 11.66
N TYR A 79 6.51 -8.23 10.38
CA TYR A 79 6.75 -9.44 9.62
C TYR A 79 8.23 -9.54 9.25
N THR A 80 8.77 -10.74 9.22
CA THR A 80 10.15 -10.99 8.78
C THR A 80 10.24 -12.02 7.67
N TYR A 81 11.20 -11.83 6.77
CA TYR A 81 11.53 -12.75 5.69
C TYR A 81 13.06 -12.89 5.59
N LEU A 82 13.57 -14.12 5.64
CA LEU A 82 14.98 -14.39 5.42
C LEU A 82 15.29 -14.34 3.92
N LYS A 83 16.15 -13.42 3.50
CA LYS A 83 16.57 -13.34 2.11
C LYS A 83 17.59 -14.44 1.83
N ASN A 84 17.13 -15.53 1.21
CA ASN A 84 17.84 -16.81 0.94
C ASN A 84 19.29 -16.74 0.42
N ASN A 85 19.78 -15.59 -0.05
CA ASN A 85 21.11 -15.47 -0.67
C ASN A 85 22.08 -14.54 0.08
N ARG A 86 21.70 -13.95 1.23
CA ARG A 86 22.53 -12.90 1.87
C ARG A 86 22.56 -12.89 3.40
N ASN A 87 22.02 -13.90 4.10
CA ASN A 87 21.90 -13.88 5.58
C ASN A 87 21.31 -12.56 6.11
N ASN A 88 20.37 -11.98 5.37
CA ASN A 88 19.72 -10.73 5.70
C ASN A 88 18.25 -10.99 5.98
N TYR A 89 17.73 -10.43 7.06
CA TYR A 89 16.30 -10.36 7.29
C TYR A 89 15.74 -9.07 6.69
N ILE A 90 14.64 -9.23 5.96
CA ILE A 90 13.76 -8.12 5.58
C ILE A 90 12.68 -8.04 6.65
N PHE A 91 12.61 -6.90 7.31
CA PHE A 91 11.54 -6.54 8.23
C PHE A 91 10.50 -5.75 7.45
N SER A 92 9.23 -5.98 7.74
CA SER A 92 8.11 -5.32 7.06
C SER A 92 7.00 -5.01 8.04
N VAL A 93 6.41 -3.83 7.92
CA VAL A 93 5.19 -3.44 8.64
C VAL A 93 4.18 -2.96 7.61
N PHE A 94 2.96 -3.48 7.68
CA PHE A 94 1.82 -3.03 6.89
C PHE A 94 0.95 -2.18 7.80
N SER A 95 0.93 -0.88 7.58
CA SER A 95 0.28 0.06 8.48
C SER A 95 -1.23 0.14 8.20
N ASP A 96 -2.00 0.50 9.22
CA ASP A 96 -3.45 0.68 9.13
C ASP A 96 -3.88 1.86 8.24
N ASP A 97 -2.94 2.69 7.78
CA ASP A 97 -3.17 3.76 6.80
C ASP A 97 -2.88 3.35 5.33
N GLY A 98 -2.51 2.09 5.09
CA GLY A 98 -2.22 1.58 3.74
C GLY A 98 -0.79 1.82 3.26
N GLU A 99 0.10 2.37 4.09
CA GLU A 99 1.53 2.39 3.82
C GLU A 99 2.24 1.11 4.26
N PHE A 100 3.25 0.68 3.51
CA PHE A 100 4.11 -0.43 3.90
C PHE A 100 5.56 0.03 4.09
N TYR A 101 6.12 -0.38 5.22
CA TYR A 101 7.44 0.03 5.69
C TYR A 101 8.39 -1.16 5.63
N THR A 102 9.65 -0.93 5.28
CA THR A 102 10.65 -2.00 5.24
C THR A 102 12.02 -1.57 5.74
N GLY A 103 12.83 -2.56 6.12
CA GLY A 103 14.24 -2.42 6.43
C GLY A 103 14.95 -3.76 6.20
N THR A 104 16.20 -3.73 5.74
CA THR A 104 17.00 -4.95 5.53
C THR A 104 18.21 -4.92 6.44
N TYR A 105 18.39 -5.97 7.24
CA TYR A 105 19.44 -6.05 8.24
C TYR A 105 20.16 -7.40 8.17
N ALA A 106 21.48 -7.38 8.24
CA ALA A 106 22.31 -8.58 8.24
C ALA A 106 22.30 -9.27 9.60
N ILE A 107 22.26 -10.60 9.60
CA ILE A 107 22.55 -11.42 10.78
C ILE A 107 24.01 -11.16 11.18
N ASP A 108 24.29 -11.24 12.48
CA ASP A 108 25.63 -11.01 13.03
C ASP A 108 26.21 -9.62 12.68
N SER A 109 25.34 -8.61 12.76
CA SER A 109 25.71 -7.21 12.58
C SER A 109 25.53 -6.43 13.88
N ASP A 110 25.77 -5.12 13.85
CA ASP A 110 25.47 -4.23 14.98
C ASP A 110 23.96 -4.18 15.31
N TYR A 111 23.10 -4.73 14.46
CA TYR A 111 21.65 -4.71 14.64
C TYR A 111 21.09 -6.04 15.11
N LEU A 112 21.64 -7.17 14.63
CA LEU A 112 21.12 -8.51 14.90
C LEU A 112 22.19 -9.43 15.47
N THR A 113 21.80 -10.26 16.43
CA THR A 113 22.64 -11.38 16.88
C THR A 113 22.70 -12.48 15.82
N THR A 114 23.66 -13.39 15.97
CA THR A 114 23.54 -14.74 15.42
C THR A 114 22.32 -15.44 16.02
N SER A 115 21.86 -16.50 15.34
CA SER A 115 20.78 -17.34 15.85
C SER A 115 21.31 -18.24 16.96
N GLU A 116 20.81 -18.07 18.17
CA GLU A 116 21.08 -18.95 19.32
C GLU A 116 19.81 -19.73 19.65
N ASN A 117 19.85 -21.06 19.53
CA ASN A 117 18.66 -21.93 19.70
C ASN A 117 17.46 -21.50 18.83
N GLY A 118 17.72 -21.00 17.62
CA GLY A 118 16.68 -20.54 16.70
C GLY A 118 16.11 -19.15 17.03
N ILE A 119 16.69 -18.41 17.98
CA ILE A 119 16.25 -17.07 18.36
C ILE A 119 17.25 -16.03 17.88
N ILE A 120 16.76 -14.96 17.27
CA ILE A 120 17.53 -13.79 16.84
C ILE A 120 17.04 -12.57 17.64
N LYS A 121 17.97 -11.82 18.21
CA LYS A 121 17.68 -10.61 18.99
C LYS A 121 18.09 -9.36 18.25
N LEU A 122 17.29 -8.31 18.38
CA LEU A 122 17.69 -6.97 17.96
C LEU A 122 18.60 -6.38 19.06
N LYS A 123 19.85 -6.09 18.71
CA LYS A 123 20.84 -5.49 19.64
C LYS A 123 20.51 -4.02 19.96
N GLN A 124 19.75 -3.38 19.08
CA GLN A 124 19.28 -1.99 19.18
C GLN A 124 18.02 -1.79 18.33
N LEU A 125 17.34 -0.67 18.54
CA LEU A 125 16.20 -0.27 17.72
C LEU A 125 16.57 -0.20 16.23
N ILE A 126 15.80 -0.88 15.39
CA ILE A 126 15.93 -0.80 13.93
C ILE A 126 14.85 0.12 13.36
N LYS A 127 15.14 0.81 12.26
CA LYS A 127 14.24 1.78 11.63
C LYS A 127 13.70 1.26 10.30
N LEU A 128 12.39 1.13 10.20
CA LEU A 128 11.70 0.80 8.95
C LEU A 128 11.14 2.08 8.33
N THR A 129 11.45 2.30 7.05
CA THR A 129 11.00 3.47 6.29
C THR A 129 9.91 3.08 5.32
N SER A 130 8.99 4.00 5.04
CA SER A 130 7.95 3.81 4.04
C SER A 130 8.59 3.47 2.69
N LEU A 131 8.18 2.34 2.10
CA LEU A 131 8.63 1.89 0.79
C LEU A 131 7.56 2.11 -0.28
N GLY A 132 6.30 2.26 0.14
CA GLY A 132 5.18 2.60 -0.73
C GLY A 132 3.85 2.20 -0.11
N PHE A 133 2.88 1.87 -0.95
CA PHE A 133 1.51 1.60 -0.54
C PHE A 133 1.12 0.15 -0.79
N PHE A 134 0.06 -0.29 -0.11
CA PHE A 134 -0.53 -1.60 -0.35
C PHE A 134 -2.05 -1.55 -0.31
N GLU A 135 -2.66 -2.56 -0.92
CA GLU A 135 -4.09 -2.81 -0.88
C GLU A 135 -4.34 -4.28 -0.57
N VAL A 136 -5.36 -4.54 0.25
CA VAL A 136 -5.83 -5.88 0.59
C VAL A 136 -7.28 -6.04 0.16
N GLU A 137 -7.57 -7.11 -0.56
CA GLU A 137 -8.93 -7.46 -0.97
C GLU A 137 -9.08 -8.99 -0.97
N ASN A 138 -10.02 -9.52 -0.17
CA ASN A 138 -10.29 -10.96 -0.09
C ASN A 138 -9.00 -11.79 0.11
N ASN A 139 -8.14 -11.37 1.06
CA ASN A 139 -6.82 -11.92 1.36
C ASN A 139 -5.77 -11.78 0.26
N ASN A 140 -6.10 -11.22 -0.91
CA ASN A 140 -5.10 -10.85 -1.91
C ASN A 140 -4.41 -9.57 -1.45
N LEU A 141 -3.09 -9.55 -1.57
CA LEU A 141 -2.26 -8.39 -1.25
C LEU A 141 -1.56 -7.94 -2.51
N LYS A 142 -1.56 -6.63 -2.74
CA LYS A 142 -0.73 -5.99 -3.77
C LYS A 142 -0.03 -4.79 -3.16
N THR A 143 1.26 -4.66 -3.42
CA THR A 143 2.05 -3.49 -3.01
C THR A 143 2.40 -2.67 -4.24
N THR A 144 2.76 -1.41 -4.04
CA THR A 144 3.37 -0.57 -5.07
C THR A 144 4.51 0.22 -4.46
N ARG A 145 5.69 0.18 -5.09
CA ARG A 145 6.89 0.87 -4.61
C ARG A 145 7.61 1.58 -5.73
N HIS A 146 8.18 2.72 -5.39
CA HIS A 146 9.05 3.47 -6.27
C HIS A 146 10.51 3.08 -6.01
N ILE A 147 11.15 2.48 -7.00
CA ILE A 147 12.55 2.09 -6.92
C ILE A 147 13.41 3.14 -7.63
N ARG A 148 14.36 3.70 -6.88
CA ARG A 148 15.37 4.62 -7.39
C ARG A 148 16.76 4.03 -7.23
N THR A 149 17.49 3.96 -8.33
CA THR A 149 18.91 3.59 -8.38
C THR A 149 19.71 4.75 -8.97
N ARG A 150 21.04 4.67 -8.92
CA ARG A 150 21.92 5.68 -9.55
C ARG A 150 21.68 5.85 -11.06
N PHE A 151 21.14 4.82 -11.72
CA PHE A 151 21.01 4.79 -13.18
C PHE A 151 19.57 4.87 -13.67
N LYS A 152 18.60 4.40 -12.87
CA LYS A 152 17.21 4.21 -13.30
C LYS A 152 16.23 4.36 -12.14
N GLU A 153 15.05 4.84 -12.47
CA GLU A 153 13.89 4.92 -11.59
C GLU A 153 12.72 4.18 -12.25
N TRP A 154 11.97 3.42 -11.46
CA TRP A 154 10.77 2.73 -11.94
C TRP A 154 9.87 2.33 -10.78
N ASP A 155 8.61 2.08 -11.08
CA ASP A 155 7.64 1.56 -10.12
C ASP A 155 7.49 0.05 -10.29
N GLU A 156 7.39 -0.64 -9.16
CA GLU A 156 7.15 -2.08 -9.07
C GLU A 156 5.89 -2.35 -8.26
N SER A 157 5.24 -3.46 -8.58
CA SER A 157 4.18 -4.01 -7.77
C SER A 157 4.45 -5.48 -7.52
N ASP A 158 4.49 -5.85 -6.23
CA ASP A 158 4.50 -7.23 -5.79
C ASP A 158 3.04 -7.66 -5.54
N ARG A 159 2.71 -8.89 -5.92
CA ARG A 159 1.42 -9.50 -5.61
C ARG A 159 1.59 -10.76 -4.82
N GLY A 160 0.59 -11.02 -4.01
CA GLY A 160 0.57 -12.14 -3.11
C GLY A 160 -0.78 -12.36 -2.47
N TYR A 161 -0.75 -13.15 -1.42
CA TYR A 161 -1.91 -13.39 -0.58
C TYR A 161 -1.47 -13.52 0.88
N ILE A 162 -2.45 -13.38 1.77
CA ILE A 162 -2.30 -13.48 3.21
C ILE A 162 -3.02 -14.74 3.68
N LYS A 163 -2.35 -15.55 4.48
CA LYS A 163 -2.94 -16.76 5.08
C LYS A 163 -2.26 -17.03 6.41
N ASN A 164 -3.05 -17.26 7.46
CA ASN A 164 -2.53 -17.65 8.79
C ASN A 164 -1.38 -16.74 9.26
N ASP A 165 -1.61 -15.43 9.27
CA ASP A 165 -0.63 -14.42 9.69
C ASP A 165 0.70 -14.45 8.90
N THR A 166 0.66 -15.01 7.69
CA THR A 166 1.80 -15.09 6.78
C THR A 166 1.44 -14.46 5.44
N ILE A 167 2.35 -13.66 4.91
CA ILE A 167 2.21 -12.99 3.63
C ILE A 167 3.11 -13.69 2.61
N HIS A 168 2.51 -14.13 1.51
CA HIS A 168 3.18 -14.84 0.44
C HIS A 168 3.20 -13.97 -0.82
N PHE A 169 4.30 -13.29 -1.10
CA PHE A 169 4.51 -12.65 -2.40
C PHE A 169 4.99 -13.69 -3.42
N ASN A 170 4.21 -13.83 -4.49
CA ASN A 170 4.41 -14.85 -5.51
C ASN A 170 4.80 -14.28 -6.87
N THR A 171 4.57 -12.98 -7.09
CA THR A 171 4.90 -12.33 -8.35
C THR A 171 5.30 -10.88 -8.15
N ILE A 172 6.14 -10.39 -9.07
CA ILE A 172 6.51 -8.99 -9.18
C ILE A 172 6.54 -8.56 -10.65
N TYR A 173 6.14 -7.32 -10.93
CA TYR A 173 6.24 -6.72 -12.25
C TYR A 173 6.41 -5.20 -12.17
N ARG A 174 6.86 -4.58 -13.27
CA ARG A 174 6.87 -3.12 -13.41
C ARG A 174 5.46 -2.58 -13.53
N SER A 175 5.09 -1.64 -12.68
CA SER A 175 3.78 -1.01 -12.65
C SER A 175 3.77 0.38 -13.29
N GLN A 176 2.57 0.87 -13.57
CA GLN A 176 2.33 2.28 -13.86
C GLN A 176 2.68 3.13 -12.64
N LYS A 177 3.04 4.40 -12.89
CA LYS A 177 3.45 5.32 -11.83
C LYS A 177 2.37 5.41 -10.75
N TYR A 178 2.76 5.22 -9.49
CA TYR A 178 1.86 5.25 -8.32
C TYR A 178 0.63 4.33 -8.42
N GLY A 179 0.73 3.22 -9.14
CA GLY A 179 -0.38 2.30 -9.32
C GLY A 179 0.01 0.83 -9.18
N TYR A 180 -1.01 -0.01 -9.11
CA TYR A 180 -0.85 -1.47 -9.10
C TYR A 180 -0.93 -2.09 -10.50
N LYS A 181 -1.35 -1.30 -11.49
CA LYS A 181 -1.54 -1.80 -12.86
C LYS A 181 -0.20 -2.05 -13.52
N LYS A 182 -0.03 -3.24 -14.08
CA LYS A 182 1.16 -3.64 -14.83
C LYS A 182 1.36 -2.75 -16.07
N LYS A 183 2.59 -2.30 -16.32
CA LYS A 183 2.94 -1.61 -17.57
C LYS A 183 2.76 -2.54 -18.76
N TRP A 184 2.27 -2.00 -19.87
CA TRP A 184 2.12 -2.75 -21.11
C TRP A 184 3.49 -3.32 -21.52
N LEU A 185 3.52 -4.61 -21.88
CA LEU A 185 4.73 -5.41 -22.20
C LEU A 185 5.72 -5.66 -21.05
N ALA A 186 5.45 -5.22 -19.82
CA ALA A 186 6.29 -5.61 -18.69
C ALA A 186 6.29 -7.13 -18.51
N LYS A 187 7.42 -7.72 -18.11
CA LYS A 187 7.46 -9.13 -17.70
C LYS A 187 6.93 -9.27 -16.27
N THR A 188 6.29 -10.40 -16.00
CA THR A 188 5.97 -10.81 -14.63
C THR A 188 6.99 -11.84 -14.21
N HIS A 189 7.61 -11.64 -13.06
CA HIS A 189 8.58 -12.55 -12.49
C HIS A 189 7.93 -13.29 -11.31
N LYS A 190 8.16 -14.61 -11.23
CA LYS A 190 7.74 -15.38 -10.06
C LYS A 190 8.69 -15.10 -8.90
N THR A 191 8.13 -14.97 -7.70
CA THR A 191 8.85 -14.78 -6.44
C THR A 191 8.34 -15.79 -5.42
N HIS A 192 9.08 -15.97 -4.33
CA HIS A 192 8.71 -16.83 -3.21
C HIS A 192 9.09 -16.13 -1.91
N PHE A 193 8.67 -14.88 -1.74
CA PHE A 193 8.99 -14.11 -0.53
C PHE A 193 7.90 -14.37 0.51
N ILE A 194 8.30 -14.97 1.63
CA ILE A 194 7.40 -15.40 2.70
C ILE A 194 7.70 -14.57 3.93
N HIS A 195 6.83 -13.61 4.20
CA HIS A 195 6.91 -12.74 5.35
C HIS A 195 6.04 -13.34 6.46
N LYS A 196 6.67 -13.82 7.54
CA LYS A 196 5.96 -14.41 8.69
C LYS A 196 5.83 -13.37 9.80
N TYR A 197 4.64 -13.26 10.39
CA TYR A 197 4.40 -12.40 11.55
C TYR A 197 5.27 -12.83 12.75
N GLN A 198 5.82 -11.84 13.46
CA GLN A 198 6.66 -12.04 14.65
C GLN A 198 6.02 -11.39 15.88
N PRO A 199 5.34 -12.16 16.75
CA PRO A 199 4.56 -11.61 17.86
C PRO A 199 5.41 -11.00 18.98
N LYS A 200 6.70 -11.35 19.06
CA LYS A 200 7.63 -10.83 20.06
C LYS A 200 8.38 -9.57 19.62
N LEU A 201 8.17 -9.12 18.37
CA LEU A 201 8.71 -7.85 17.89
C LEU A 201 7.67 -6.76 18.10
N ILE A 202 8.11 -5.65 18.68
CA ILE A 202 7.28 -4.48 18.93
C ILE A 202 7.63 -3.42 17.91
N ALA A 203 6.63 -2.86 17.24
CA ALA A 203 6.79 -1.77 16.28
C ALA A 203 6.10 -0.51 16.80
N THR A 204 6.83 0.59 16.89
CA THR A 204 6.30 1.89 17.31
C THR A 204 6.42 2.88 16.15
N LYS A 205 5.28 3.42 15.70
CA LYS A 205 5.24 4.46 14.67
C LYS A 205 5.64 5.80 15.29
N ILE A 206 6.65 6.46 14.73
CA ILE A 206 7.13 7.77 15.16
C ILE A 206 7.40 8.68 13.96
N LYS A 207 7.51 9.98 14.21
CA LYS A 207 8.05 10.95 13.25
C LYS A 207 9.58 10.94 13.33
N ASP A 208 10.24 10.66 12.20
CA ASP A 208 11.70 10.76 12.11
C ASP A 208 12.13 12.22 12.26
N SER A 209 12.96 12.51 13.26
CA SER A 209 13.31 13.88 13.64
C SER A 209 14.07 14.66 12.55
N ARG A 210 14.69 13.97 11.58
CA ARG A 210 15.45 14.61 10.50
C ARG A 210 14.59 14.93 9.28
N THR A 211 13.64 14.05 8.97
CA THR A 211 12.84 14.12 7.73
C THR A 211 11.39 14.53 7.97
N GLY A 212 10.88 14.40 9.19
CA GLY A 212 9.46 14.58 9.52
C GLY A 212 8.55 13.49 8.96
N LEU A 213 9.12 12.46 8.32
CA LEU A 213 8.38 11.34 7.76
C LEU A 213 8.04 10.33 8.85
N ASP A 214 6.92 9.63 8.68
CA ASP A 214 6.61 8.50 9.55
C ASP A 214 7.58 7.35 9.30
N VAL A 215 8.00 6.71 10.38
CA VAL A 215 8.84 5.52 10.40
C VAL A 215 8.37 4.59 11.50
N PHE A 216 8.71 3.31 11.39
CA PHE A 216 8.56 2.38 12.50
C PHE A 216 9.91 2.09 13.14
N MET A 217 9.99 2.27 14.45
CA MET A 217 11.10 1.74 15.25
C MET A 217 10.72 0.37 15.77
N VAL A 218 11.60 -0.61 15.60
CA VAL A 218 11.35 -2.00 15.99
C VAL A 218 12.39 -2.47 16.99
N GLU A 219 11.93 -3.19 18.00
CA GLU A 219 12.74 -3.85 19.02
C GLU A 219 12.21 -5.25 19.37
N GLY A 220 13.01 -6.00 20.11
CA GLY A 220 12.65 -7.31 20.64
C GLY A 220 13.48 -8.45 20.07
N GLU A 221 12.89 -9.63 20.08
CA GLU A 221 13.48 -10.87 19.58
C GLU A 221 12.47 -11.64 18.74
N PHE A 222 12.94 -12.53 17.89
CA PHE A 222 12.08 -13.35 17.05
C PHE A 222 12.71 -14.71 16.78
N THR A 223 11.86 -15.68 16.45
CA THR A 223 12.33 -17.00 16.03
C THR A 223 12.77 -16.92 14.58
N ALA A 224 13.97 -17.42 14.28
CA ALA A 224 14.48 -17.53 12.93
C ALA A 224 13.48 -18.33 12.08
N ASN A 225 13.08 -17.74 10.96
CA ASN A 225 12.16 -18.41 10.05
C ASN A 225 12.96 -19.43 9.24
N GLU A 226 12.67 -20.71 9.45
CA GLU A 226 13.03 -21.79 8.51
C GLU A 226 12.35 -21.59 7.15
#